data_AF-H9F3E6-F1
#
_entry.id   AF-H9F3E6-F1
#
_cell.length_a   1.000
_cell.length_b   1.000
_cell.length_c   1.000
_cell.angle_alpha   90.00
_cell.angle_beta   90.00
_cell.angle_gamma   90.00
#
_symmetry.space_group_name_H-M   'P 1'
#
loop_
_entity.id
_entity.type
_entity.pdbx_description
1 polymer ?
#
loop_
_entity_poly.entity_id
_entity_poly.type
_entity_poly.pdbx_seq_one_letter_code
_entity_poly.pdbx_strand_id
1 'polypeptide(L)'
;HASAWDFYNRKDFRIKQCTRVTMDQLSTVHHEMGHIQYYLQYKDLPVSLRGGANPGFHEAIGDVLALSVSTPKHLHSLNLLSSEGGSHEHDINFLMKMALDKIAFIPFSYLVDQWRWRVFDGSITKENYNQEWWSLRLKYQGLCPPVPRTQGDFDPGAKFHVPSSVPYIRYFISFIIQFQFHEALCQAAGHTGPLHKCDIYQSKEAGQRLATAMKLGFSRPWPEAMQLITGQPNMSASAMLSYFKPLLDWLRTENELHGEKLGWPQYNWTPNSARSEGPLPDSGRVSFLGLDLDAQQARVGQWLLLFLGIALLVATLGLSQRLFSIRHQSLHQHPQGPQFGSEVELRHS
;
A
#
# COMPACT_ATOMS: atom_id res chain seq x y z
N HIS A 1 2.01 -15.21 -5.84
CA HIS A 1 2.62 -14.59 -4.65
C HIS A 1 2.93 -15.67 -3.62
N ALA A 2 4.08 -15.60 -2.95
CA ALA A 2 4.42 -16.52 -1.85
C ALA A 2 3.46 -16.29 -0.67
N SER A 3 3.22 -17.34 0.12
CA SER A 3 2.30 -17.30 1.27
C SER A 3 2.40 -18.60 2.07
N ALA A 4 2.28 -18.50 3.39
CA ALA A 4 2.19 -19.61 4.33
C ALA A 4 0.80 -19.71 4.96
N TRP A 5 0.32 -20.94 5.15
CA TRP A 5 -1.06 -21.25 5.52
C TRP A 5 -1.12 -22.14 6.77
N ASP A 6 -1.81 -21.67 7.80
CA ASP A 6 -2.29 -22.48 8.93
C ASP A 6 -3.72 -22.94 8.62
N PHE A 7 -3.96 -24.25 8.67
CA PHE A 7 -5.29 -24.85 8.46
C PHE A 7 -6.10 -24.98 9.77
N TYR A 8 -5.59 -24.41 10.87
CA TYR A 8 -6.20 -24.31 12.19
C TYR A 8 -6.50 -25.63 12.90
N ASN A 9 -6.15 -26.77 12.30
CA ASN A 9 -6.30 -28.12 12.87
C ASN A 9 -5.08 -28.57 13.72
N ARG A 10 -4.09 -27.68 13.92
CA ARG A 10 -2.85 -27.90 14.69
C ARG A 10 -1.87 -28.91 14.09
N LYS A 11 -2.10 -29.38 12.86
CA LYS A 11 -1.30 -30.44 12.22
C LYS A 11 -0.89 -30.10 10.78
N ASP A 12 -1.75 -29.40 10.05
CA ASP A 12 -1.57 -29.11 8.63
C ASP A 12 -1.15 -27.65 8.43
N PHE A 13 0.09 -27.48 7.96
CA PHE A 13 0.72 -26.19 7.70
C PHE A 13 1.41 -26.27 6.34
N ARG A 14 1.15 -25.31 5.45
CA ARG A 14 1.61 -25.38 4.04
C ARG A 14 2.18 -24.07 3.55
N ILE A 15 3.16 -24.16 2.65
CA ILE A 15 3.65 -23.02 1.86
C ILE A 15 3.15 -23.15 0.43
N LYS A 16 2.70 -22.04 -0.15
CA LYS A 16 2.35 -21.92 -1.57
C LYS A 16 3.25 -20.87 -2.22
N GLN A 17 4.32 -21.31 -2.86
CA GLN A 17 5.31 -20.46 -3.55
C GLN A 17 5.66 -21.06 -4.93
N CYS A 18 5.71 -20.22 -5.96
CA CYS A 18 6.24 -20.59 -7.27
C CYS A 18 7.76 -20.35 -7.27
N THR A 19 8.49 -21.19 -6.54
CA THR A 19 9.92 -20.98 -6.25
C THR A 19 10.76 -21.05 -7.53
N ARG A 20 11.62 -20.05 -7.72
CA ARG A 20 12.68 -20.04 -8.74
C ARG A 20 14.03 -20.24 -8.04
N VAL A 21 15.01 -20.80 -8.74
CA VAL A 21 16.34 -21.09 -8.16
C VAL A 21 17.20 -19.83 -8.22
N THR A 22 16.99 -18.90 -7.28
CA THR A 22 17.73 -17.64 -7.15
C THR A 22 17.93 -17.28 -5.67
N MET A 23 18.91 -16.42 -5.37
CA MET A 23 19.23 -16.03 -3.98
C MET A 23 18.07 -15.28 -3.29
N ASP A 24 17.36 -14.41 -4.00
CA ASP A 24 16.18 -13.72 -3.45
C ASP A 24 15.06 -14.69 -3.07
N GLN A 25 14.90 -15.77 -3.84
CA GLN A 25 13.92 -16.81 -3.56
C GLN A 25 14.34 -17.67 -2.37
N LEU A 26 15.63 -17.91 -2.14
CA LEU A 26 16.12 -18.57 -0.93
C LEU A 26 15.77 -17.75 0.33
N SER A 27 15.94 -16.43 0.29
CA SER A 27 15.50 -15.54 1.37
C SER A 27 13.97 -15.58 1.54
N THR A 28 13.22 -15.62 0.43
CA THR A 28 11.75 -15.76 0.47
C THR A 28 11.32 -17.10 1.09
N VAL A 29 12.02 -18.20 0.82
CA VAL A 29 11.73 -19.50 1.47
C VAL A 29 11.92 -19.41 2.99
N HIS A 30 12.97 -18.73 3.46
CA HIS A 30 13.16 -18.49 4.89
C HIS A 30 12.06 -17.63 5.50
N HIS A 31 11.65 -16.57 4.80
CA HIS A 31 10.52 -15.73 5.18
C HIS A 31 9.24 -16.57 5.42
N GLU A 32 8.84 -17.37 4.42
CA GLU A 32 7.64 -18.21 4.51
C GLU A 32 7.77 -19.32 5.57
N MET A 33 8.96 -19.90 5.73
CA MET A 33 9.22 -20.88 6.79
C MET A 33 9.15 -20.25 8.19
N GLY A 34 9.48 -18.96 8.33
CA GLY A 34 9.28 -18.22 9.57
C GLY A 34 7.82 -18.19 10.01
N HIS A 35 6.89 -18.02 9.06
CA HIS A 35 5.46 -18.12 9.34
C HIS A 35 5.06 -19.52 9.79
N ILE A 36 5.51 -20.57 9.08
CA ILE A 36 5.26 -21.96 9.46
C ILE A 36 5.77 -22.24 10.89
N GLN A 37 6.96 -21.75 11.22
CA GLN A 37 7.53 -21.92 12.54
C GLN A 37 6.69 -21.21 13.61
N TYR A 38 6.17 -20.02 13.33
CA TYR A 38 5.24 -19.33 14.23
C TYR A 38 3.96 -20.15 14.43
N TYR A 39 3.37 -20.68 13.34
CA TYR A 39 2.19 -21.56 13.39
C TYR A 39 2.40 -22.74 14.32
N LEU A 40 3.54 -23.42 14.18
CA LEU A 40 3.90 -24.58 14.99
C LEU A 40 4.07 -24.24 16.48
N GLN A 41 4.59 -23.05 16.82
CA GLN A 41 4.84 -22.65 18.21
C GLN A 41 3.56 -22.31 18.96
N TYR A 42 2.58 -21.65 18.33
CA TYR A 42 1.33 -21.25 18.98
C TYR A 42 0.14 -22.17 18.70
N LYS A 43 0.34 -23.31 18.02
CA LYS A 43 -0.73 -24.21 17.58
C LYS A 43 -1.66 -24.71 18.70
N ASP A 44 -1.23 -24.66 19.95
CA ASP A 44 -2.00 -25.12 21.10
C ASP A 44 -2.78 -24.00 21.80
N LEU A 45 -2.57 -22.73 21.42
CA LEU A 45 -3.39 -21.62 21.86
C LEU A 45 -4.83 -21.71 21.31
N PRO A 46 -5.81 -21.05 21.96
CA PRO A 46 -7.12 -20.77 21.36
C PRO A 46 -6.94 -20.12 19.98
N VAL A 47 -7.78 -20.49 19.01
CA VAL A 47 -7.66 -20.04 17.61
C VAL A 47 -7.65 -18.51 17.50
N SER A 48 -8.42 -17.81 18.35
CA SER A 48 -8.44 -16.35 18.41
C SER A 48 -7.11 -15.70 18.81
N LEU A 49 -6.21 -16.45 19.45
CA LEU A 49 -4.88 -16.00 19.88
C LEU A 49 -3.75 -16.52 18.97
N ARG A 50 -4.08 -17.26 17.89
CA ARG A 50 -3.12 -17.75 16.90
C ARG A 50 -2.80 -16.67 15.85
N GLY A 51 -2.10 -15.66 16.31
CA GLY A 51 -1.52 -14.62 15.47
C GLY A 51 -0.14 -14.26 16.02
N GLY A 52 0.64 -13.51 15.25
CA GLY A 52 1.86 -12.90 15.80
C GLY A 52 1.49 -11.87 16.87
N ALA A 53 2.40 -11.62 17.81
CA ALA A 53 2.21 -10.63 18.87
C ALA A 53 1.75 -9.26 18.31
N ASN A 54 2.27 -8.90 17.14
CA ASN A 54 1.58 -8.05 16.16
C ASN A 54 1.90 -8.58 14.75
N PRO A 55 1.25 -8.06 13.67
CA PRO A 55 1.51 -8.54 12.32
C PRO A 55 2.98 -8.44 11.88
N GLY A 56 3.72 -7.42 12.31
CA GLY A 56 5.14 -7.27 11.96
C GLY A 56 6.04 -8.34 12.55
N PHE A 57 5.73 -8.88 13.74
CA PHE A 57 6.45 -10.02 14.31
C PHE A 57 6.34 -11.25 13.39
N HIS A 58 5.15 -11.48 12.84
CA HIS A 58 4.90 -12.64 11.98
C HIS A 58 5.76 -12.61 10.71
N GLU A 59 5.95 -11.41 10.16
CA GLU A 59 6.77 -11.15 8.96
C GLU A 59 8.28 -11.06 9.26
N ALA A 60 8.70 -10.99 10.52
CA ALA A 60 10.10 -10.77 10.90
C ALA A 60 10.86 -12.07 11.18
N ILE A 61 10.20 -13.12 11.69
CA ILE A 61 10.90 -14.34 12.16
C ILE A 61 11.75 -14.97 11.07
N GLY A 62 11.18 -15.20 9.88
CA GLY A 62 11.91 -15.81 8.76
C GLY A 62 13.04 -14.92 8.25
N ASP A 63 12.80 -13.61 8.21
CA ASP A 63 13.78 -12.61 7.80
C ASP A 63 15.00 -12.55 8.73
N VAL A 64 14.81 -12.70 10.04
CA VAL A 64 15.91 -12.75 11.01
C VAL A 64 16.86 -13.89 10.72
N LEU A 65 16.33 -15.08 10.40
CA LEU A 65 17.14 -16.24 10.02
C LEU A 65 17.81 -15.98 8.66
N ALA A 66 17.08 -15.39 7.72
CA ALA A 66 17.62 -15.03 6.41
C ALA A 66 18.81 -14.05 6.48
N LEU A 67 18.88 -13.18 7.50
CA LEU A 67 20.05 -12.32 7.73
C LEU A 67 21.32 -13.14 7.97
N SER A 68 21.27 -14.16 8.84
CA SER A 68 22.40 -15.05 9.08
C SER A 68 22.74 -15.92 7.86
N VAL A 69 21.73 -16.45 7.17
CA VAL A 69 21.92 -17.24 5.94
C VAL A 69 22.58 -16.44 4.82
N SER A 70 22.30 -15.13 4.75
CA SER A 70 22.85 -14.26 3.72
C SER A 70 24.32 -13.87 3.96
N THR A 71 24.89 -14.17 5.13
CA THR A 71 26.28 -13.82 5.42
C THR A 71 27.25 -14.56 4.50
N PRO A 72 28.36 -13.94 4.07
CA PRO A 72 29.36 -14.62 3.24
C PRO A 72 29.90 -15.90 3.87
N LYS A 73 30.08 -15.90 5.20
CA LYS A 73 30.46 -17.08 5.99
C LYS A 73 29.47 -18.24 5.81
N HIS A 74 28.17 -17.97 5.96
CA HIS A 74 27.16 -19.02 5.84
C HIS A 74 27.04 -19.53 4.40
N LEU A 75 27.04 -18.62 3.42
CA LEU A 75 26.98 -18.98 2.00
C LEU A 75 28.19 -19.78 1.54
N HIS A 76 29.38 -19.49 2.06
CA HIS A 76 30.57 -20.32 1.83
C HIS A 76 30.37 -21.74 2.37
N SER A 77 29.82 -21.89 3.58
CA SER A 77 29.53 -23.22 4.16
C SER A 77 28.51 -24.04 3.34
N LEU A 78 27.65 -23.37 2.57
CA LEU A 78 26.69 -23.98 1.64
C LEU A 78 27.26 -24.18 0.23
N ASN A 79 28.55 -23.87 0.02
CA ASN A 79 29.22 -23.92 -1.29
C ASN A 79 28.56 -23.01 -2.35
N LEU A 80 27.98 -21.87 -1.91
CA LEU A 80 27.35 -20.86 -2.77
C LEU A 80 28.24 -19.62 -2.98
N LEU A 81 29.32 -19.49 -2.21
CA LEU A 81 30.38 -18.50 -2.40
C LEU A 81 31.74 -19.17 -2.26
N SER A 82 32.75 -18.66 -2.97
CA SER A 82 34.10 -19.24 -3.05
C SER A 82 35.01 -18.89 -1.87
N SER A 83 34.67 -17.88 -1.07
CA SER A 83 35.44 -17.43 0.08
C SER A 83 34.49 -16.91 1.16
N GLU A 84 34.90 -17.06 2.43
CA GLU A 84 34.19 -16.52 3.59
C GLU A 84 34.25 -14.99 3.68
N GLY A 85 34.99 -14.34 2.76
CA GLY A 85 35.25 -12.91 2.80
C GLY A 85 36.36 -12.56 3.78
N GLY A 86 36.26 -11.40 4.42
CA GLY A 86 37.22 -10.92 5.43
C GLY A 86 38.08 -9.73 5.00
N SER A 87 38.02 -9.32 3.73
CA SER A 87 38.54 -8.02 3.30
C SER A 87 37.48 -6.93 3.54
N HIS A 88 37.96 -5.70 3.79
CA HIS A 88 37.08 -4.54 3.93
C HIS A 88 36.20 -4.33 2.68
N GLU A 89 36.76 -4.55 1.48
CA GLU A 89 36.03 -4.43 0.22
C GLU A 89 34.86 -5.42 0.12
N HIS A 90 35.08 -6.69 0.49
CA HIS A 90 34.00 -7.68 0.51
C HIS A 90 32.93 -7.35 1.55
N ASP A 91 33.30 -6.80 2.71
CA ASP A 91 32.34 -6.37 3.73
C ASP A 91 31.45 -5.22 3.22
N ILE A 92 32.03 -4.21 2.55
CA ILE A 92 31.27 -3.10 1.96
C ILE A 92 30.37 -3.61 0.82
N ASN A 93 30.86 -4.48 -0.05
CA ASN A 93 30.06 -5.08 -1.13
C ASN A 93 28.87 -5.88 -0.57
N PHE A 94 29.09 -6.67 0.48
CA PHE A 94 28.04 -7.41 1.16
C PHE A 94 27.01 -6.46 1.79
N LEU A 95 27.45 -5.45 2.54
CA LEU A 95 26.56 -4.47 3.15
C LEU A 95 25.76 -3.70 2.10
N MET A 96 26.38 -3.29 0.99
CA MET A 96 25.70 -2.65 -0.12
C MET A 96 24.60 -3.56 -0.69
N LYS A 97 24.92 -4.84 -0.95
CA LYS A 97 23.93 -5.83 -1.41
C LYS A 97 22.76 -5.94 -0.42
N MET A 98 23.04 -5.98 0.88
CA MET A 98 21.99 -6.03 1.90
C MET A 98 21.17 -4.73 1.97
N ALA A 99 21.79 -3.57 1.76
CA ALA A 99 21.12 -2.28 1.79
C ALA A 99 20.18 -2.07 0.59
N LEU A 100 20.57 -2.56 -0.59
CA LEU A 100 19.72 -2.53 -1.79
C LEU A 100 18.36 -3.20 -1.56
N ASP A 101 18.31 -4.23 -0.71
CA ASP A 101 17.05 -4.87 -0.32
C ASP A 101 16.45 -4.21 0.93
N LYS A 102 17.23 -4.11 2.01
CA LYS A 102 16.70 -3.77 3.34
C LYS A 102 16.48 -2.27 3.55
N ILE A 103 17.38 -1.41 3.07
CA ILE A 103 17.27 0.04 3.23
C ILE A 103 16.32 0.62 2.16
N ALA A 104 16.46 0.21 0.90
CA ALA A 104 15.62 0.73 -0.19
C ALA A 104 14.13 0.40 -0.03
N PHE A 105 13.81 -0.69 0.69
CA PHE A 105 12.43 -1.11 0.95
C PHE A 105 11.74 -0.33 2.07
N ILE A 106 12.47 0.32 2.98
CA ILE A 106 11.89 1.12 4.08
C ILE A 106 10.92 2.20 3.56
N PRO A 107 11.31 3.11 2.65
CA PRO A 107 10.38 4.13 2.17
C PRO A 107 9.22 3.55 1.36
N PHE A 108 9.43 2.44 0.63
CA PHE A 108 8.34 1.76 -0.08
C PHE A 108 7.32 1.18 0.89
N SER A 109 7.77 0.44 1.91
CA SER A 109 6.86 -0.18 2.87
C SER A 109 6.11 0.84 3.73
N TYR A 110 6.72 1.99 3.98
CA TYR A 110 6.05 3.10 4.66
C TYR A 110 4.94 3.72 3.80
N LEU A 111 5.21 3.98 2.52
CA LEU A 111 4.28 4.76 1.69
C LEU A 111 3.00 4.01 1.29
N VAL A 112 3.03 2.67 1.19
CA VAL A 112 1.87 1.90 0.70
C VAL A 112 0.66 2.08 1.62
N ASP A 113 0.84 1.91 2.93
CA ASP A 113 -0.26 2.09 3.86
C ASP A 113 -0.52 3.57 4.17
N GLN A 114 0.45 4.49 4.02
CA GLN A 114 0.16 5.93 4.01
C GLN A 114 -0.83 6.30 2.89
N TRP A 115 -0.66 5.72 1.69
CA TRP A 115 -1.62 5.87 0.61
C TRP A 115 -2.96 5.23 0.98
N ARG A 116 -2.98 3.97 1.45
CA ARG A 116 -4.24 3.26 1.77
C ARG A 116 -5.02 3.90 2.92
N TRP A 117 -4.36 4.36 3.97
CA TRP A 117 -5.02 5.04 5.09
C TRP A 117 -5.72 6.31 4.62
N ARG A 118 -5.06 7.10 3.78
CA ARG A 118 -5.65 8.30 3.18
C ARG A 118 -6.76 7.98 2.17
N VAL A 119 -6.73 6.81 1.54
CA VAL A 119 -7.88 6.32 0.75
C VAL A 119 -9.05 5.94 1.67
N PHE A 120 -8.78 5.23 2.77
CA PHE A 120 -9.80 4.77 3.71
C PHE A 120 -10.43 5.91 4.53
N ASP A 121 -9.68 6.95 4.85
CA ASP A 121 -10.19 8.13 5.56
C ASP A 121 -10.86 9.16 4.63
N GLY A 122 -10.78 8.97 3.30
CA GLY A 122 -11.39 9.83 2.30
C GLY A 122 -10.55 11.02 1.83
N SER A 123 -9.34 11.22 2.37
CA SER A 123 -8.41 12.28 1.92
C SER A 123 -7.89 12.07 0.49
N ILE A 124 -7.87 10.83 0.01
CA ILE A 124 -7.61 10.44 -1.38
C ILE A 124 -8.89 9.81 -1.92
N THR A 125 -9.42 10.39 -2.98
CA THR A 125 -10.62 9.94 -3.66
C THR A 125 -10.27 9.18 -4.94
N LYS A 126 -11.26 8.57 -5.58
CA LYS A 126 -11.04 7.84 -6.85
C LYS A 126 -10.47 8.72 -7.95
N GLU A 127 -10.75 10.02 -7.89
CA GLU A 127 -10.29 11.02 -8.86
C GLU A 127 -8.77 11.26 -8.79
N ASN A 128 -8.13 11.03 -7.64
CA ASN A 128 -6.71 11.32 -7.43
C ASN A 128 -5.87 10.12 -6.93
N TYR A 129 -6.40 8.90 -6.96
CA TYR A 129 -5.68 7.68 -6.54
C TYR A 129 -4.26 7.60 -7.07
N ASN A 130 -4.09 7.73 -8.39
CA ASN A 130 -2.79 7.52 -9.03
C ASN A 130 -1.85 8.71 -8.85
N GLN A 131 -2.40 9.92 -8.85
CA GLN A 131 -1.63 11.15 -8.63
C GLN A 131 -1.01 11.15 -7.23
N GLU A 132 -1.81 10.85 -6.20
CA GLU A 132 -1.36 10.78 -4.82
C GLU A 132 -0.40 9.61 -4.58
N TRP A 133 -0.59 8.48 -5.27
CA TRP A 133 0.38 7.39 -5.27
C TRP A 133 1.75 7.86 -5.75
N TRP A 134 1.83 8.55 -6.89
CA TRP A 134 3.09 9.07 -7.40
C TRP A 134 3.68 10.23 -6.59
N SER A 135 2.84 11.09 -5.99
CA SER A 135 3.29 12.09 -5.03
C SER A 135 3.98 11.44 -3.83
N LEU A 136 3.45 10.31 -3.32
CA LEU A 136 4.07 9.56 -2.23
C LEU A 136 5.33 8.79 -2.67
N ARG A 137 5.34 8.21 -3.87
CA ARG A 137 6.53 7.57 -4.48
C ARG A 137 7.67 8.56 -4.61
N LEU A 138 7.39 9.76 -5.11
CA LEU A 138 8.37 10.84 -5.19
C LEU A 138 8.80 11.30 -3.79
N LYS A 139 7.85 11.59 -2.89
CA LYS A 139 8.13 12.11 -1.55
C LYS A 139 9.00 11.18 -0.71
N TYR A 140 8.76 9.88 -0.74
CA TYR A 140 9.44 8.93 0.14
C TYR A 140 10.60 8.18 -0.54
N GLN A 141 10.50 7.88 -1.84
CA GLN A 141 11.53 7.10 -2.55
C GLN A 141 12.37 7.90 -3.54
N GLY A 142 11.95 9.12 -3.92
CA GLY A 142 12.63 9.87 -4.96
C GLY A 142 12.47 9.27 -6.35
N LEU A 143 11.38 8.55 -6.58
CA LEU A 143 11.09 7.90 -7.85
C LEU A 143 10.04 8.67 -8.63
N CYS A 144 10.26 8.83 -9.93
CA CYS A 144 9.30 9.34 -10.89
C CYS A 144 8.84 8.23 -11.85
N PRO A 145 7.64 8.34 -12.45
CA PRO A 145 7.22 7.39 -13.47
C PRO A 145 8.04 7.59 -14.75
N PRO A 146 8.49 6.52 -15.42
CA PRO A 146 9.25 6.64 -16.67
C PRO A 146 8.40 7.09 -17.86
N VAL A 147 7.07 6.93 -17.76
CA VAL A 147 6.06 7.36 -18.74
C VAL A 147 4.96 8.10 -17.97
N PRO A 148 4.40 9.21 -18.50
CA PRO A 148 3.33 9.92 -17.81
C PRO A 148 2.14 9.01 -17.55
N ARG A 149 1.42 9.26 -16.45
CA ARG A 149 0.21 8.51 -16.13
C ARG A 149 -1.01 9.26 -16.65
N THR A 150 -1.95 8.50 -17.19
CA THR A 150 -3.23 8.94 -17.72
C THR A 150 -4.34 8.78 -16.67
N GLN A 151 -5.52 9.35 -16.93
CA GLN A 151 -6.63 9.36 -15.97
C GLN A 151 -7.12 7.96 -15.55
N GLY A 152 -7.05 6.97 -16.45
CA GLY A 152 -7.52 5.61 -16.19
C GLY A 152 -6.54 4.73 -15.42
N ASP A 153 -5.32 5.22 -15.16
CA ASP A 153 -4.27 4.43 -14.56
C ASP A 153 -4.48 4.21 -13.06
N PHE A 154 -4.22 2.99 -12.61
CA PHE A 154 -4.29 2.59 -11.20
C PHE A 154 -3.08 1.72 -10.83
N ASP A 155 -1.90 2.36 -10.82
CA ASP A 155 -0.62 1.72 -10.51
C ASP A 155 -0.56 1.04 -9.13
N PRO A 156 -1.18 1.55 -8.04
CA PRO A 156 -1.24 0.78 -6.80
C PRO A 156 -1.93 -0.58 -6.97
N GLY A 157 -2.88 -0.72 -7.90
CA GLY A 157 -3.52 -1.99 -8.23
C GLY A 157 -2.57 -3.04 -8.82
N ALA A 158 -1.43 -2.62 -9.39
CA ALA A 158 -0.40 -3.53 -9.90
C ALA A 158 0.47 -4.14 -8.79
N LYS A 159 0.33 -3.70 -7.53
CA LYS A 159 1.01 -4.28 -6.37
C LYS A 159 0.07 -5.22 -5.63
N PHE A 160 0.34 -6.54 -5.69
CA PHE A 160 -0.45 -7.65 -5.12
C PHE A 160 -1.25 -7.35 -3.84
N HIS A 161 -0.63 -6.71 -2.85
CA HIS A 161 -1.23 -6.44 -1.53
C HIS A 161 -2.42 -5.48 -1.58
N VAL A 162 -2.47 -4.58 -2.56
CA VAL A 162 -3.58 -3.64 -2.74
C VAL A 162 -4.85 -4.37 -3.17
N PRO A 163 -4.92 -5.10 -4.32
CA PRO A 163 -6.11 -5.83 -4.71
C PRO A 163 -6.41 -7.03 -3.79
N SER A 164 -5.40 -7.61 -3.13
CA SER A 164 -5.60 -8.71 -2.18
C SER A 164 -5.97 -8.24 -0.76
N SER A 165 -6.11 -6.93 -0.55
CA SER A 165 -6.45 -6.30 0.73
C SER A 165 -5.58 -6.76 1.93
N VAL A 166 -4.28 -6.95 1.70
CA VAL A 166 -3.32 -7.33 2.75
C VAL A 166 -2.64 -6.07 3.32
N PRO A 167 -2.78 -5.74 4.62
CA PRO A 167 -2.08 -4.63 5.27
C PRO A 167 -0.57 -4.63 5.00
N TYR A 168 0.03 -3.47 4.68
CA TYR A 168 1.44 -3.38 4.27
C TYR A 168 2.38 -2.87 5.36
N ILE A 169 1.88 -2.14 6.35
CA ILE A 169 2.67 -1.57 7.47
C ILE A 169 3.42 -2.64 8.27
N ARG A 170 2.91 -3.88 8.24
CA ARG A 170 3.57 -5.06 8.82
C ARG A 170 5.00 -5.26 8.30
N TYR A 171 5.26 -4.94 7.03
CA TYR A 171 6.57 -5.09 6.41
C TYR A 171 7.54 -4.00 6.84
N PHE A 172 7.06 -2.76 6.99
CA PHE A 172 7.87 -1.67 7.55
C PHE A 172 8.31 -2.01 8.98
N ILE A 173 7.37 -2.46 9.81
CA ILE A 173 7.66 -2.90 11.18
C ILE A 173 8.66 -4.06 11.16
N SER A 174 8.42 -5.10 10.35
CA SER A 174 9.32 -6.25 10.23
C SER A 174 10.75 -5.85 9.89
N PHE A 175 10.94 -4.92 8.95
CA PHE A 175 12.26 -4.49 8.51
C PHE A 175 13.02 -3.69 9.58
N ILE A 176 12.33 -3.11 10.56
CA ILE A 176 12.97 -2.50 11.73
C ILE A 176 13.28 -3.56 12.79
N ILE A 177 12.27 -4.33 13.21
CA ILE A 177 12.42 -5.23 14.36
C ILE A 177 13.27 -6.46 14.04
N GLN A 178 13.39 -6.88 12.77
CA GLN A 178 14.26 -8.00 12.41
C GLN A 178 15.73 -7.73 12.76
N PHE A 179 16.20 -6.48 12.67
CA PHE A 179 17.54 -6.13 13.11
C PHE A 179 17.66 -6.09 14.64
N GLN A 180 16.63 -5.63 15.35
CA GLN A 180 16.61 -5.68 16.82
C GLN A 180 16.64 -7.12 17.33
N PHE A 181 15.88 -8.01 16.69
CA PHE A 181 15.91 -9.44 16.99
C PHE A 181 17.28 -10.02 16.66
N HIS A 182 17.81 -9.74 15.47
CA HIS A 182 19.12 -10.23 15.06
C HIS A 182 20.22 -9.81 16.06
N GLU A 183 20.28 -8.54 16.45
CA GLU A 183 21.21 -8.04 17.47
C GLU A 183 21.11 -8.82 18.79
N ALA A 184 19.91 -8.95 19.34
CA ALA A 184 19.69 -9.65 20.61
C ALA A 184 20.01 -11.15 20.54
N LEU A 185 19.73 -11.79 19.39
CA LEU A 185 20.01 -13.21 19.18
C LEU A 185 21.50 -13.46 18.96
N CYS A 186 22.20 -12.56 18.27
CA CYS A 186 23.65 -12.60 18.13
C CYS A 186 24.35 -12.48 19.49
N GLN A 187 23.90 -11.55 20.34
CA GLN A 187 24.38 -11.45 21.72
C GLN A 187 24.12 -12.74 22.50
N ALA A 188 22.92 -13.33 22.37
CA ALA A 188 22.59 -14.60 23.02
C ALA A 188 23.44 -15.78 22.50
N ALA A 189 23.85 -15.75 21.24
CA ALA A 189 24.75 -16.72 20.62
C ALA A 189 26.23 -16.50 20.98
N GLY A 190 26.55 -15.46 21.78
CA GLY A 190 27.92 -15.13 22.16
C GLY A 190 28.75 -14.53 21.03
N HIS A 191 28.12 -13.97 19.99
CA HIS A 191 28.82 -13.31 18.89
C HIS A 191 29.60 -12.09 19.40
N THR A 192 30.83 -11.93 18.91
CA THR A 192 31.66 -10.75 19.15
C THR A 192 32.07 -10.12 17.81
N GLY A 193 32.23 -8.80 17.80
CA GLY A 193 32.57 -8.05 16.59
C GLY A 193 31.36 -7.46 15.86
N PRO A 194 31.51 -7.06 14.58
CA PRO A 194 30.47 -6.35 13.85
C PRO A 194 29.19 -7.17 13.70
N LEU A 195 28.03 -6.53 13.92
CA LEU A 195 26.73 -7.20 13.90
C LEU A 195 26.44 -7.88 12.55
N HIS A 196 26.81 -7.25 11.43
CA HIS A 196 26.57 -7.79 10.09
C HIS A 196 27.37 -9.06 9.75
N LYS A 197 28.31 -9.47 10.60
CA LYS A 197 29.05 -10.74 10.46
C LYS A 197 28.46 -11.88 11.28
N CYS A 198 27.42 -11.61 12.06
CA CYS A 198 26.82 -12.60 12.93
C CYS A 198 26.06 -13.68 12.14
N ASP A 199 26.35 -14.93 12.48
CA ASP A 199 25.59 -16.09 12.05
C ASP A 199 25.09 -16.85 13.30
N ILE A 200 23.78 -16.92 13.49
CA ILE A 200 23.15 -17.59 14.64
C ILE A 200 22.94 -19.10 14.42
N TYR A 201 23.44 -19.66 13.30
CA TYR A 201 23.35 -21.08 13.01
C TYR A 201 23.81 -21.94 14.20
N GLN A 202 23.00 -22.96 14.53
CA GLN A 202 23.17 -23.87 15.67
C GLN A 202 23.05 -23.29 17.09
N SER A 203 22.86 -21.98 17.30
CA SER A 203 22.65 -21.43 18.64
C SER A 203 21.29 -21.84 19.22
N LYS A 204 21.31 -22.61 20.31
CA LYS A 204 20.10 -23.05 21.01
C LYS A 204 19.53 -21.93 21.87
N GLU A 205 20.38 -21.05 22.37
CA GLU A 205 20.05 -19.88 23.16
C GLU A 205 19.24 -18.87 22.33
N ALA A 206 19.69 -18.59 21.09
CA ALA A 206 18.94 -17.78 20.14
C ALA A 206 17.59 -18.44 19.81
N GLY A 207 17.60 -19.75 19.52
CA GLY A 207 16.38 -20.51 19.25
C GLY A 207 15.37 -20.45 20.41
N GLN A 208 15.85 -20.52 21.65
CA GLN A 208 15.01 -20.47 22.84
C GLN A 208 14.33 -19.10 23.00
N ARG A 209 15.04 -17.98 22.76
CA ARG A 209 14.44 -16.63 22.81
C ARG A 209 13.34 -16.43 21.77
N LEU A 210 13.58 -16.90 20.54
CA LEU A 210 12.56 -16.86 19.50
C LEU A 210 11.35 -17.73 19.86
N ALA A 211 11.58 -18.95 20.35
CA ALA A 211 10.52 -19.88 20.71
C ALA A 211 9.65 -19.37 21.87
N THR A 212 10.23 -18.79 22.92
CA THR A 212 9.47 -18.26 24.06
C THR A 212 8.54 -17.13 23.63
N ALA A 213 9.01 -16.21 22.79
CA ALA A 213 8.18 -15.14 22.26
C ALA A 213 7.10 -15.64 21.30
N MET A 214 7.42 -16.55 20.36
CA MET A 214 6.44 -17.09 19.41
C MET A 214 5.32 -17.88 20.09
N LYS A 215 5.62 -18.59 21.19
CA LYS A 215 4.61 -19.33 21.97
C LYS A 215 3.53 -18.44 22.58
N LEU A 216 3.79 -17.15 22.76
CA LEU A 216 2.77 -16.21 23.23
C LEU A 216 1.67 -15.99 22.19
N GLY A 217 1.96 -16.14 20.89
CA GLY A 217 1.05 -15.74 19.83
C GLY A 217 0.54 -14.31 20.06
N PHE A 218 -0.78 -14.14 20.03
CA PHE A 218 -1.45 -12.86 20.29
C PHE A 218 -2.02 -12.77 21.73
N SER A 219 -1.57 -13.62 22.66
CA SER A 219 -2.11 -13.68 24.02
C SER A 219 -1.68 -12.54 24.95
N ARG A 220 -0.62 -11.80 24.58
CA ARG A 220 -0.05 -10.71 25.36
C ARG A 220 0.22 -9.49 24.47
N PRO A 221 0.25 -8.27 25.03
CA PRO A 221 0.71 -7.10 24.31
C PRO A 221 2.09 -7.33 23.66
N TRP A 222 2.25 -6.91 22.41
CA TRP A 222 3.49 -7.11 21.66
C TRP A 222 4.77 -6.61 22.37
N PRO A 223 4.76 -5.56 23.22
CA PRO A 223 5.96 -5.16 23.95
C PRO A 223 6.49 -6.26 24.89
N GLU A 224 5.62 -7.13 25.41
CA GLU A 224 6.05 -8.28 26.23
C GLU A 224 6.83 -9.31 25.38
N ALA A 225 6.37 -9.58 24.16
CA ALA A 225 7.11 -10.44 23.24
C ALA A 225 8.44 -9.78 22.78
N MET A 226 8.45 -8.47 22.58
CA MET A 226 9.68 -7.70 22.29
C MET A 226 10.70 -7.81 23.43
N GLN A 227 10.23 -7.68 24.68
CA GLN A 227 11.05 -7.81 25.89
C GLN A 227 11.68 -9.20 26.01
N LEU A 228 10.95 -10.28 25.69
CA LEU A 228 11.47 -11.64 25.75
C LEU A 228 12.63 -11.89 24.76
N ILE A 229 12.58 -11.27 23.58
CA ILE A 229 13.63 -11.42 22.57
C ILE A 229 14.80 -10.47 22.87
N THR A 230 14.49 -9.19 23.08
CA THR A 230 15.48 -8.10 23.04
C THR A 230 15.88 -7.56 24.40
N GLY A 231 15.17 -7.90 25.47
CA GLY A 231 15.41 -7.33 26.80
C GLY A 231 14.88 -5.91 26.98
N GLN A 232 14.14 -5.36 26.02
CA GLN A 232 13.48 -4.05 26.10
C GLN A 232 12.13 -4.07 25.35
N PRO A 233 11.18 -3.15 25.63
CA PRO A 233 9.81 -3.26 25.09
C PRO A 233 9.55 -2.51 23.77
N ASN A 234 10.46 -1.64 23.32
CA ASN A 234 10.20 -0.67 22.25
C ASN A 234 10.70 -1.14 20.88
N MET A 235 10.08 -0.61 19.82
CA MET A 235 10.67 -0.66 18.48
C MET A 235 11.74 0.42 18.35
N SER A 236 12.88 0.07 17.76
CA SER A 236 14.05 0.94 17.61
C SER A 236 14.78 0.64 16.31
N ALA A 237 15.17 1.70 15.59
CA ALA A 237 16.04 1.59 14.42
C ALA A 237 17.53 1.42 14.77
N SER A 238 17.91 1.48 16.05
CA SER A 238 19.31 1.46 16.49
C SER A 238 20.08 0.25 15.97
N ALA A 239 19.50 -0.95 16.05
CA ALA A 239 20.14 -2.18 15.58
C ALA A 239 20.36 -2.19 14.06
N MET A 240 19.39 -1.67 13.29
CA MET A 240 19.51 -1.54 11.83
C MET A 240 20.62 -0.53 11.46
N LEU A 241 20.67 0.61 12.15
CA LEU A 241 21.72 1.62 11.96
C LEU A 241 23.10 1.08 12.35
N SER A 242 23.19 0.29 13.43
CA SER A 242 24.41 -0.39 13.87
C SER A 242 24.90 -1.40 12.82
N TYR A 243 23.98 -2.22 12.28
CA TYR A 243 24.27 -3.18 11.21
C TYR A 243 24.89 -2.51 9.98
N PHE A 244 24.30 -1.40 9.52
CA PHE A 244 24.72 -0.69 8.30
C PHE A 244 25.73 0.45 8.54
N LYS A 245 26.21 0.65 9.78
CA LYS A 245 27.12 1.75 10.10
C LYS A 245 28.36 1.82 9.19
N PRO A 246 29.08 0.72 8.90
CA PRO A 246 30.25 0.78 8.03
C PRO A 246 29.91 1.24 6.61
N LEU A 247 28.75 0.83 6.10
CA LEU A 247 28.29 1.24 4.77
C LEU A 247 27.85 2.70 4.76
N LEU A 248 27.20 3.18 5.82
CA LEU A 248 26.82 4.59 5.93
C LEU A 248 28.05 5.50 5.89
N ASP A 249 29.12 5.11 6.58
CA ASP A 249 30.37 5.86 6.57
C ASP A 249 31.00 5.86 5.17
N TRP A 250 31.09 4.69 4.54
CA TRP A 250 31.62 4.55 3.18
C TRP A 250 30.81 5.38 2.16
N LEU A 251 29.48 5.30 2.19
CA LEU A 251 28.59 6.04 1.28
C LEU A 251 28.71 7.55 1.46
N ARG A 252 28.95 8.04 2.68
CA ARG A 252 29.16 9.49 2.91
C ARG A 252 30.45 9.96 2.26
N THR A 253 31.54 9.22 2.46
CA THR A 253 32.82 9.53 1.82
C THR A 253 32.71 9.49 0.30
N GLU A 254 32.09 8.45 -0.26
CA GLU A 254 31.96 8.29 -1.71
C GLU A 254 31.09 9.38 -2.35
N ASN A 255 29.95 9.71 -1.73
CA ASN A 255 29.06 10.76 -2.21
C ASN A 255 29.70 12.15 -2.09
N GLU A 256 30.48 12.42 -1.02
CA GLU A 256 31.20 13.68 -0.84
C GLU A 256 32.30 13.84 -1.91
N LEU A 257 33.05 12.76 -2.19
CA LEU A 257 34.08 12.73 -3.24
C LEU A 257 33.50 13.08 -4.62
N HIS A 258 32.31 12.56 -4.93
CA HIS A 258 31.64 12.82 -6.21
C HIS A 258 30.76 14.08 -6.21
N GLY A 259 30.66 14.79 -5.08
CA GLY A 259 29.88 16.02 -4.96
C GLY A 259 28.37 15.82 -5.08
N GLU A 260 27.87 14.63 -4.73
CA GLU A 260 26.48 14.24 -4.88
C GLU A 260 25.54 15.13 -4.04
N LYS A 261 24.37 15.44 -4.60
CA LYS A 261 23.33 16.21 -3.89
C LYS A 261 22.30 15.24 -3.34
N LEU A 262 22.36 15.00 -2.02
CA LEU A 262 21.41 14.11 -1.35
C LEU A 262 19.96 14.63 -1.49
N GLY A 263 19.06 13.70 -1.79
CA GLY A 263 17.67 14.00 -2.11
C GLY A 263 17.49 14.37 -3.58
N TRP A 264 16.31 14.88 -3.92
CA TRP A 264 15.92 15.22 -5.29
C TRP A 264 15.35 16.64 -5.30
N PRO A 265 16.20 17.68 -5.15
CA PRO A 265 15.74 19.08 -5.14
C PRO A 265 15.05 19.47 -6.45
N GLN A 266 15.42 18.82 -7.56
CA GLN A 266 14.70 18.89 -8.84
C GLN A 266 13.53 17.90 -8.88
N TYR A 267 12.62 17.97 -7.90
CA TYR A 267 11.54 17.00 -7.72
C TYR A 267 10.53 16.96 -8.87
N ASN A 268 10.48 17.98 -9.72
CA ASN A 268 9.64 18.04 -10.93
C ASN A 268 10.29 17.40 -12.17
N TRP A 269 11.50 16.84 -12.04
CA TRP A 269 12.16 16.17 -13.15
C TRP A 269 11.46 14.84 -13.50
N THR A 270 11.31 14.59 -14.80
CA THR A 270 10.84 13.34 -15.39
C THR A 270 11.65 13.06 -16.66
N PRO A 271 11.82 11.79 -17.09
CA PRO A 271 12.58 11.48 -18.29
C PRO A 271 12.05 12.19 -19.54
N ASN A 272 12.93 12.68 -20.43
CA ASN A 272 12.52 13.47 -21.61
C ASN A 272 11.62 12.71 -22.60
N SER A 273 11.73 11.38 -22.69
CA SER A 273 10.80 10.56 -23.47
C SER A 273 9.38 10.58 -22.89
N ALA A 274 9.23 10.88 -21.60
CA ALA A 274 7.93 11.13 -20.98
C ALA A 274 7.33 12.49 -21.39
N ARG A 275 8.16 13.44 -21.85
CA ARG A 275 7.70 14.74 -22.39
C ARG A 275 7.43 14.71 -23.89
N SER A 276 7.87 13.67 -24.60
CA SER A 276 7.68 13.54 -26.06
C SER A 276 6.24 13.20 -26.46
N GLU A 277 5.39 12.80 -25.50
CA GLU A 277 3.96 13.06 -25.61
C GLU A 277 3.69 14.50 -25.14
N GLY A 278 4.16 15.46 -25.94
CA GLY A 278 3.54 16.78 -25.93
C GLY A 278 2.05 16.65 -26.27
N PRO A 279 1.24 17.69 -26.08
CA PRO A 279 -0.15 17.65 -26.55
C PRO A 279 -0.11 17.19 -28.01
N LEU A 280 -0.90 16.15 -28.34
CA LEU A 280 -1.27 15.90 -29.72
C LEU A 280 -1.50 17.27 -30.38
N PRO A 281 -0.90 17.56 -31.55
CA PRO A 281 -1.12 18.84 -32.20
C PRO A 281 -2.63 19.04 -32.23
N ASP A 282 -3.07 20.13 -31.61
CA ASP A 282 -4.47 20.47 -31.34
C ASP A 282 -5.28 20.03 -32.55
N SER A 283 -5.91 18.85 -32.48
CA SER A 283 -6.47 18.23 -33.68
C SER A 283 -7.70 19.01 -34.14
N GLY A 284 -8.04 20.10 -33.43
CA GLY A 284 -9.28 20.83 -33.56
C GLY A 284 -10.47 19.99 -33.11
N ARG A 285 -10.27 18.72 -32.73
CA ARG A 285 -11.33 17.79 -32.37
C ARG A 285 -11.58 17.83 -30.86
N VAL A 286 -12.86 17.92 -30.51
CA VAL A 286 -13.37 17.94 -29.16
C VAL A 286 -14.42 16.84 -29.01
N SER A 287 -14.42 16.17 -27.87
CA SER A 287 -15.45 15.18 -27.57
C SER A 287 -16.77 15.88 -27.23
N PHE A 288 -17.81 15.64 -28.02
CA PHE A 288 -19.16 16.16 -27.79
C PHE A 288 -20.16 15.00 -27.86
N LEU A 289 -20.82 14.70 -26.72
CA LEU A 289 -21.75 13.56 -26.56
C LEU A 289 -21.14 12.18 -26.93
N GLY A 290 -19.85 11.99 -26.66
CA GLY A 290 -19.16 10.73 -26.96
C GLY A 290 -18.73 10.56 -28.44
N LEU A 291 -18.91 11.60 -29.27
CA LEU A 291 -18.42 11.65 -30.64
C LEU A 291 -17.21 12.59 -30.74
N ASP A 292 -16.28 12.26 -31.63
CA ASP A 292 -15.03 13.01 -31.83
C ASP A 292 -15.17 13.98 -33.03
N LEU A 293 -15.51 15.24 -32.74
CA LEU A 293 -15.98 16.24 -33.72
C LEU A 293 -15.07 17.47 -33.75
N ASP A 294 -14.99 18.17 -34.88
CA ASP A 294 -14.27 19.44 -34.95
C ASP A 294 -14.92 20.51 -34.03
N ALA A 295 -14.12 21.44 -33.49
CA ALA A 295 -14.57 22.45 -32.53
C ALA A 295 -15.73 23.31 -33.05
N GLN A 296 -15.77 23.56 -34.36
CA GLN A 296 -16.88 24.27 -35.01
C GLN A 296 -18.16 23.42 -35.05
N GLN A 297 -18.05 22.11 -35.29
CA GLN A 297 -19.18 21.17 -35.28
C GLN A 297 -19.74 21.02 -33.86
N ALA A 298 -18.88 20.93 -32.85
CA ALA A 298 -19.31 20.87 -31.45
C ALA A 298 -20.00 22.17 -30.98
N ARG A 299 -19.51 23.34 -31.42
CA ARG A 299 -20.15 24.63 -31.14
C ARG A 299 -21.53 24.72 -31.78
N VAL A 300 -21.70 24.26 -33.03
CA VAL A 300 -23.02 24.17 -33.67
C VAL A 300 -23.93 23.19 -32.92
N GLY A 301 -23.40 22.04 -32.50
CA GLY A 301 -24.13 21.07 -31.67
C GLY A 301 -24.63 21.66 -30.34
N GLN A 302 -23.80 22.45 -29.66
CA GLN A 302 -24.19 23.16 -28.43
C GLN A 302 -25.33 24.15 -28.68
N TRP A 303 -25.26 24.95 -29.75
CA TRP A 303 -26.33 25.91 -30.10
C TRP A 303 -27.63 25.21 -30.49
N LEU A 304 -27.55 24.08 -31.20
CA LEU A 304 -28.72 23.26 -31.54
C LEU A 304 -29.38 22.67 -30.29
N LEU A 305 -28.61 22.10 -29.36
CA LEU A 305 -29.14 21.57 -28.11
C LEU A 305 -29.73 22.66 -27.22
N LEU A 306 -29.10 23.84 -27.17
CA LEU A 306 -29.62 24.99 -26.44
C LEU A 306 -30.97 25.44 -27.02
N PHE A 307 -31.07 25.55 -28.36
CA PHE A 307 -32.31 25.91 -29.02
C PHE A 307 -33.40 24.86 -28.79
N LEU A 308 -33.06 23.57 -28.89
CA LEU A 308 -33.98 22.48 -28.61
C LEU A 308 -34.46 22.51 -27.15
N GLY A 309 -33.55 22.76 -26.21
CA GLY A 309 -33.86 22.89 -24.78
C GLY A 309 -34.79 24.07 -24.49
N ILE A 310 -34.54 25.24 -25.09
CA ILE A 310 -35.40 26.41 -24.95
C ILE A 310 -36.77 26.14 -25.59
N ALA A 311 -36.82 25.54 -26.78
CA ALA A 311 -38.08 25.19 -27.44
C ALA A 311 -38.91 24.21 -26.60
N LEU A 312 -38.27 23.20 -25.99
CA LEU A 312 -38.91 22.25 -25.09
C LEU A 312 -39.41 22.95 -23.81
N LEU A 313 -38.62 23.89 -23.26
CA LEU A 313 -39.02 24.69 -22.10
C LEU A 313 -40.25 25.56 -22.41
N VAL A 314 -40.27 26.24 -23.56
CA VAL A 314 -41.41 27.05 -23.99
C VAL A 314 -42.63 26.17 -24.26
N ALA A 315 -42.46 25.02 -24.90
CA ALA A 315 -43.55 24.06 -25.15
C ALA A 315 -44.14 23.52 -23.84
N THR A 316 -43.30 23.17 -22.87
CA THR A 316 -43.74 22.68 -21.55
C THR A 316 -44.42 23.78 -20.73
N LEU A 317 -43.92 25.01 -20.76
CA LEU A 317 -44.58 26.17 -20.14
C LEU A 317 -45.94 26.45 -20.81
N GLY A 318 -46.01 26.40 -22.14
CA GLY A 318 -47.26 26.58 -22.89
C GLY A 318 -48.29 25.49 -22.60
N LEU A 319 -47.87 24.21 -22.55
CA LEU A 319 -48.72 23.09 -22.13
C LEU A 319 -49.19 23.25 -20.70
N SER A 320 -48.32 23.69 -19.80
CA SER A 320 -48.66 23.94 -18.39
C SER A 320 -49.68 25.06 -18.24
N GLN A 321 -49.51 26.18 -18.96
CA GLN A 321 -50.50 27.27 -18.98
C GLN A 321 -51.83 26.81 -19.57
N ARG A 322 -51.82 26.01 -20.65
CA ARG A 322 -53.03 25.51 -21.28
C ARG A 322 -53.79 24.54 -20.36
N LEU A 323 -53.07 23.63 -19.70
CA LEU A 323 -53.63 22.73 -18.68
C LEU A 323 -54.18 23.50 -17.48
N PHE A 324 -53.49 24.54 -17.02
CA PHE A 324 -53.96 25.41 -15.95
C PHE A 324 -55.23 26.18 -16.34
N SER A 325 -55.29 26.71 -17.57
CA SER A 325 -56.46 27.41 -18.10
C SER A 325 -57.67 26.50 -18.27
N ILE A 326 -57.49 25.27 -18.77
CA ILE A 326 -58.56 24.26 -18.87
C ILE A 326 -59.06 23.87 -17.48
N ARG A 327 -58.16 23.69 -16.50
CA ARG A 327 -58.52 23.37 -15.11
C ARG A 327 -59.28 24.53 -14.44
N HIS A 328 -58.90 25.77 -14.75
CA HIS A 328 -59.59 26.97 -14.26
C HIS A 328 -60.98 27.17 -14.92
N GLN A 329 -61.15 26.81 -16.20
CA GLN A 329 -62.46 26.81 -16.86
C GLN A 329 -63.36 25.68 -16.34
N SER A 330 -62.79 24.49 -16.06
CA SER A 330 -63.50 23.37 -15.43
C SER A 330 -64.00 23.68 -14.01
N LEU A 331 -63.28 24.53 -13.25
CA LEU A 331 -63.72 24.98 -11.93
C LEU A 331 -64.86 26.01 -11.97
N HIS A 332 -65.12 26.65 -13.12
CA HIS A 332 -66.20 27.62 -13.31
C HIS A 332 -67.45 27.05 -13.99
N GLN A 333 -67.49 25.75 -14.29
CA GLN A 333 -68.70 25.08 -14.79
C GLN A 333 -69.12 23.94 -13.85
N HIS A 334 -70.03 24.25 -12.93
CA HIS A 334 -70.98 23.27 -12.38
C HIS A 334 -72.34 23.94 -12.13
N PRO A 335 -73.45 23.18 -12.04
CA PRO A 335 -74.68 23.42 -12.79
C PRO A 335 -75.73 24.19 -11.99
N GLN A 336 -76.71 24.75 -12.70
CA GLN A 336 -77.93 25.34 -12.13
C GLN A 336 -78.65 24.34 -11.22
N GLY A 337 -78.85 24.74 -9.96
CA GLY A 337 -79.87 24.21 -9.03
C GLY A 337 -80.90 25.32 -8.71
N PRO A 338 -82.16 24.95 -8.40
CA PRO A 338 -83.33 25.79 -8.67
C PRO A 338 -83.55 26.95 -7.69
N GLN A 339 -84.21 27.98 -8.21
CA GLN A 339 -84.59 29.23 -7.54
C GLN A 339 -85.60 29.03 -6.40
N PHE A 340 -85.37 29.76 -5.30
CA PHE A 340 -86.40 30.15 -4.35
C PHE A 340 -87.27 31.25 -4.97
N GLY A 341 -88.60 31.10 -4.88
CA GLY A 341 -89.57 32.17 -5.11
C GLY A 341 -90.49 32.29 -3.90
N SER A 342 -90.46 33.44 -3.24
CA SER A 342 -91.41 33.85 -2.20
C SER A 342 -92.16 35.08 -2.68
N GLU A 343 -93.49 35.01 -2.74
CA GLU A 343 -94.46 36.11 -2.58
C GLU A 343 -95.81 35.43 -2.32
N VAL A 344 -96.35 35.48 -1.10
CA VAL A 344 -97.26 36.51 -0.54
C VAL A 344 -98.65 36.44 -1.19
N GLU A 345 -99.66 36.04 -0.40
CA GLU A 345 -100.83 36.84 0.03
C GLU A 345 -102.16 36.05 0.24
N LEU A 346 -102.88 36.50 1.29
CA LEU A 346 -104.34 36.57 1.48
C LEU A 346 -105.16 35.36 2.02
N ARG A 347 -105.46 35.49 3.32
CA ARG A 347 -106.78 35.42 4.00
C ARG A 347 -107.91 34.63 3.32
N HIS A 348 -108.55 33.72 4.07
CA HIS A 348 -109.82 33.99 4.76
C HIS A 348 -110.31 32.76 5.55
N SER A 349 -110.78 33.04 6.78
CA SER A 349 -111.82 32.35 7.57
C SER A 349 -111.58 30.92 8.07
#